data_AF-A0A9D9GH45-F1
#
_entry.id   AF-A0A9D9GH45-F1
#
_cell.length_a   1.000
_cell.length_b   1.000
_cell.length_c   1.000
_cell.angle_alpha   90.00
_cell.angle_beta   90.00
_cell.angle_gamma   90.00
#
_symmetry.space_group_name_H-M   'P 1'
#
loop_
_entity.id
_entity.type
_entity.pdbx_description
1 polymer ?
#
loop_
_entity_poly.entity_id
_entity_poly.type
_entity_poly.pdbx_seq_one_letter_code
_entity_poly.pdbx_strand_id
1 'polypeptide(L)' 'MKTIDESYAAFGRLMNEEEIFRDERLTFEDICARIGTPKDALESVLLEELGMRGDAILDKYRETTAP' A
#
# COMPACT_ATOMS: atom_id res chain seq x y z
N MET A 1 -12.35 -0.53 -13.45
CA MET A 1 -12.13 -0.77 -12.00
C MET A 1 -11.32 -2.05 -11.91
N LYS A 2 -10.15 -2.01 -11.26
CA LYS A 2 -9.33 -3.21 -11.09
C LYS A 2 -10.03 -4.20 -10.17
N THR A 3 -9.74 -5.49 -10.29
CA THR A 3 -10.15 -6.47 -9.28
C THR A 3 -9.36 -6.23 -7.98
N ILE A 4 -9.81 -6.83 -6.89
CA ILE A 4 -9.11 -6.68 -5.61
C ILE A 4 -7.72 -7.33 -5.67
N ASP A 5 -7.59 -8.48 -6.31
CA ASP A 5 -6.31 -9.18 -6.52
C ASP A 5 -5.34 -8.35 -7.36
N GLU A 6 -5.83 -7.71 -8.43
CA GLU A 6 -5.04 -6.79 -9.25
C GLU A 6 -4.57 -5.57 -8.46
N SER A 7 -5.38 -5.11 -7.51
CA SER A 7 -5.08 -3.97 -6.65
C SER A 7 -4.05 -4.33 -5.59
N TYR A 8 -4.16 -5.51 -4.99
CA TYR A 8 -3.17 -6.05 -4.06
C TYR A 8 -1.81 -6.26 -4.76
N ALA A 9 -1.81 -6.85 -5.96
CA ALA A 9 -0.59 -6.98 -6.76
C ALA A 9 0.00 -5.62 -7.17
N ALA A 10 -0.84 -4.63 -7.51
CA ALA A 10 -0.37 -3.28 -7.81
C ALA A 10 0.24 -2.59 -6.58
N PHE A 11 -0.36 -2.74 -5.41
CA PHE A 11 0.20 -2.25 -4.15
C PHE A 11 1.59 -2.86 -3.89
N GLY A 12 1.73 -4.18 -4.04
CA GLY A 12 3.02 -4.86 -3.91
C GLY A 12 4.10 -4.32 -4.86
N ARG A 13 3.76 -4.03 -6.12
CA ARG A 13 4.69 -3.41 -7.08
C ARG A 13 5.08 -1.99 -6.69
N LEU A 14 4.11 -1.15 -6.29
CA LEU A 14 4.40 0.22 -5.86
C LEU A 14 5.34 0.24 -4.64
N MET A 15 5.17 -0.70 -3.71
CA MET A 15 6.01 -0.81 -2.53
C MET A 15 7.41 -1.33 -2.84
N ASN A 16 7.55 -2.38 -3.65
CA ASN A 16 8.83 -3.07 -3.83
C ASN A 16 9.64 -2.62 -5.05
N GLU A 17 8.98 -2.19 -6.12
CA GLU A 17 9.64 -1.80 -7.39
C GLU A 17 9.77 -0.28 -7.51
N GLU A 18 8.70 0.45 -7.19
CA GLU A 18 8.68 1.91 -7.28
C GLU A 18 9.08 2.61 -5.98
N GLU A 19 9.24 1.84 -4.89
CA GLU A 19 9.60 2.33 -3.54
C GLU A 19 8.77 3.55 -3.11
N ILE A 20 7.46 3.53 -3.38
CA ILE A 20 6.55 4.68 -3.20
C ILE A 20 6.54 5.22 -1.76
N PHE A 21 6.91 4.38 -0.79
CA PHE A 21 7.04 4.73 0.62
C PHE A 21 8.08 5.83 0.87
N ARG A 22 9.06 6.02 -0.03
CA ARG A 22 10.08 7.08 0.08
C ARG A 22 9.52 8.50 -0.06
N ASP A 23 8.36 8.68 -0.70
CA ASP A 23 7.67 9.97 -0.65
C ASP A 23 6.82 10.01 0.63
N GLU A 24 7.35 10.66 1.66
CA GLU A 24 6.69 10.79 2.97
C GLU A 24 5.36 11.55 2.92
N ARG A 25 5.09 12.30 1.84
CA ARG A 25 3.83 13.04 1.67
C ARG A 25 2.69 12.13 1.23
N LEU A 26 2.99 10.94 0.70
CA LEU A 26 1.97 10.00 0.24
C LEU A 26 1.40 9.22 1.43
N THR A 27 0.07 9.22 1.52
CA THR A 27 -0.66 8.38 2.46
C THR A 27 -1.08 7.07 1.79
N PHE A 28 -1.51 6.10 2.59
CA PHE A 28 -2.12 4.88 2.06
C PHE A 28 -3.35 5.17 1.18
N GLU A 29 -4.11 6.21 1.51
CA GLU A 29 -5.27 6.64 0.73
C GLU A 29 -4.87 7.17 -0.65
N ASP A 30 -3.79 7.97 -0.73
CA ASP A 30 -3.25 8.45 -2.01
C ASP A 30 -2.78 7.29 -2.91
N ILE A 31 -2.16 6.28 -2.29
CA ILE A 31 -1.73 5.06 -2.99
C ILE A 31 -2.94 4.27 -3.51
N CYS A 32 -3.97 4.11 -2.69
CA CYS A 32 -5.24 3.48 -3.10
C CYS A 32 -5.89 4.22 -4.28
N ALA A 33 -5.91 5.55 -4.22
CA ALA A 33 -6.43 6.40 -5.30
C ALA A 33 -5.62 6.23 -6.59
N ARG A 34 -4.28 6.14 -6.51
CA ARG A 34 -3.40 5.88 -7.65
C ARG A 34 -3.62 4.49 -8.27
N ILE A 35 -3.89 3.48 -7.44
CA ILE A 35 -4.23 2.12 -7.91
C ILE A 35 -5.63 2.09 -8.55
N GLY A 36 -6.52 2.97 -8.11
CA GLY A 36 -7.92 3.03 -8.53
C GLY A 36 -8.82 2.08 -7.74
N THR A 37 -8.53 1.91 -6.44
CA THR A 37 -9.26 1.00 -5.54
C THR A 37 -9.69 1.70 -4.25
N PRO A 38 -10.88 1.39 -3.70
CA PRO A 38 -11.31 1.89 -2.40
C PRO A 38 -10.35 1.44 -1.29
N LYS A 39 -9.99 2.37 -0.40
CA LYS A 39 -9.11 2.11 0.74
C LYS A 39 -9.56 0.91 1.57
N ASP A 40 -10.82 0.89 1.98
CA ASP A 40 -11.37 -0.16 2.86
C ASP A 40 -11.31 -1.56 2.22
N ALA A 41 -11.44 -1.62 0.89
CA ALA A 41 -11.37 -2.88 0.16
C ALA A 41 -9.94 -3.44 0.18
N LEU A 42 -8.94 -2.61 -0.13
CA LEU A 42 -7.55 -3.04 -0.08
C LEU A 42 -7.06 -3.28 1.35
N GLU A 43 -7.52 -2.47 2.31
CA GLU A 43 -7.17 -2.63 3.72
C GLU A 43 -7.67 -3.96 4.28
N SER A 44 -8.88 -4.39 3.90
CA SER A 44 -9.42 -5.69 4.32
C SER A 44 -8.52 -6.85 3.85
N VAL A 45 -8.05 -6.79 2.60
CA VAL A 45 -7.13 -7.81 2.05
C VAL A 45 -5.76 -7.75 2.70
N LEU A 46 -5.21 -6.55 2.94
CA LEU A 46 -3.92 -6.42 3.65
C LEU A 46 -3.98 -6.97 5.07
N LEU A 47 -5.11 -6.78 5.77
CA LEU A 47 -5.34 -7.35 7.09
C LEU A 47 -5.47 -8.88 7.03
N GLU A 48 -6.14 -9.43 6.03
CA GLU A 48 -6.28 -10.87 5.84
C GLU A 48 -4.94 -11.55 5.51
N GLU A 49 -4.18 -10.97 4.58
CA GLU A 49 -2.94 -11.56 4.05
C GLU A 49 -1.71 -11.29 4.93
N LEU A 50 -1.60 -10.08 5.48
CA LEU A 50 -0.40 -9.60 6.17
C LEU A 50 -0.64 -9.27 7.65
N GLY A 51 -1.89 -9.25 8.11
CA GLY A 51 -2.25 -8.86 9.48
C GLY A 51 -1.96 -7.39 9.79
N MET A 52 -1.78 -6.54 8.78
CA MET A 52 -1.39 -5.14 8.94
C MET A 52 -2.25 -4.22 8.08
N ARG A 53 -2.55 -3.03 8.62
CA ARG A 53 -3.18 -1.96 7.86
C ARG A 53 -2.18 -1.30 6.91
N GLY A 54 -2.67 -0.70 5.82
CA GLY A 54 -1.81 -0.14 4.79
C GLY A 54 -0.93 1.03 5.27
N ASP A 55 -1.42 1.84 6.21
CA ASP A 55 -0.64 2.88 6.89
C ASP A 55 0.52 2.29 7.69
N ALA A 56 0.26 1.27 8.51
CA ALA A 56 1.29 0.57 9.29
C ALA A 56 2.34 -0.11 8.39
N ILE A 57 1.94 -0.63 7.23
CA ILE A 57 2.87 -1.18 6.24
C ILE A 57 3.79 -0.07 5.72
N LEU A 58 3.26 1.08 5.31
CA LEU A 58 4.06 2.20 4.83
C LEU A 58 5.05 2.69 5.88
N ASP A 59 4.60 2.86 7.12
CA ASP A 59 5.45 3.32 8.22
C ASP A 59 6.59 2.34 8.46
N LYS A 60 6.32 1.04 8.45
CA LYS A 60 7.35 0.00 8.60
C LYS A 60 8.39 0.03 7.48
N TYR A 61 7.97 0.28 6.23
CA TYR A 61 8.92 0.45 5.13
C TYR A 61 9.78 1.71 5.32
N ARG A 62 9.19 2.82 5.77
CA ARG A 62 9.93 4.07 6.04
C ARG A 62 10.92 3.92 7.18
N GLU A 63 10.53 3.26 8.26
CA GLU A 63 11.40 3.00 9.42
C GLU A 63 12.60 2.11 9.06
N THR A 64 12.38 1.08 8.24
CA THR A 64 13.44 0.13 7.86
C THR A 64 14.41 0.67 6.80
N THR A 65 14.02 1.73 6.09
CA THR A 65 14.82 2.34 5.01
C THR A 65 15.33 3.74 5.34
N ALA A 66 14.99 4.28 6.51
CA ALA A 66 15.55 5.53 7.03
C ALA A 66 17.08 5.37 7.24
N PRO A 67 17.90 6.34 6.77
CA PRO A 67 19.36 6.31 6.87
C PRO A 67 19.91 6.44 8.29
#